data_AF-A0A942N598-F1
#
_entry.id   AF-A0A942N598-F1
#
_cell.length_a   1.000
_cell.length_b   1.000
_cell.length_c   1.000
_cell.angle_alpha   90.00
_cell.angle_beta   90.00
_cell.angle_gamma   90.00
#
_symmetry.space_group_name_H-M   'P 1'
#
loop_
_entity.id
_entity.type
_entity.pdbx_description
1 polymer ?
#
loop_
_entity_poly.entity_id
_entity_poly.type
_entity_poly.pdbx_seq_one_letter_code
_entity_poly.pdbx_strand_id
1 'polypeptide(L)'
;NEITKTGRWEEWILYVIAGIEATATETLNLVKSIDAYINQTAAEIKQTLPDLYSRELVELLFFEFYTKNSYLIDGLGISRRTAYTYLSKLLEKGFLQEKKVGKSKIYFNEGLFELVKDFGTN
;
A
#
# COMPACT_ATOMS: atom_id res chain seq x y z
N ASN A 1 38.63 -12.35 7.65
CA ASN A 1 37.92 -11.90 6.43
C ASN A 1 38.88 -11.96 5.25
N GLU A 2 38.56 -12.75 4.22
CA GLU A 2 39.41 -12.93 3.02
C GLU A 2 39.62 -11.62 2.25
N ILE A 3 38.65 -10.72 2.26
CA ILE A 3 38.71 -9.41 1.58
C ILE A 3 39.87 -8.57 2.13
N THR A 4 40.00 -8.53 3.46
CA THR A 4 41.10 -7.85 4.18
C THR A 4 42.45 -8.53 3.97
N LYS A 5 42.47 -9.86 3.74
CA LYS A 5 43.69 -10.65 3.52
C LYS A 5 44.18 -10.63 2.06
N THR A 6 43.32 -10.34 1.09
CA THR A 6 43.61 -10.41 -0.36
C THR A 6 43.69 -9.05 -1.05
N GLY A 7 43.34 -7.96 -0.36
CA GLY A 7 43.41 -6.60 -0.93
C GLY A 7 42.33 -6.29 -1.98
N ARG A 8 41.36 -7.17 -2.17
CA ARG A 8 40.27 -7.07 -3.18
C ARG A 8 39.16 -6.10 -2.76
N TRP A 9 39.54 -4.89 -2.37
CA TRP A 9 38.62 -3.84 -1.94
C TRP A 9 37.81 -3.26 -3.10
N GLU A 10 38.41 -3.17 -4.28
CA GLU A 10 37.73 -2.66 -5.48
C GLU A 10 36.55 -3.55 -5.90
N GLU A 11 36.76 -4.86 -6.01
CA GLU A 11 35.70 -5.83 -6.31
C GLU A 11 34.57 -5.80 -5.26
N TRP A 12 34.93 -5.67 -3.99
CA TRP A 12 33.94 -5.56 -2.91
C TRP A 12 33.13 -4.25 -2.99
N ILE A 13 33.79 -3.11 -3.29
CA ILE A 13 33.11 -1.82 -3.48
C ILE A 13 32.16 -1.89 -4.68
N LEU A 14 32.60 -2.45 -5.80
CA LEU A 14 31.77 -2.62 -7.00
C LEU A 14 30.54 -3.50 -6.71
N TYR A 15 30.73 -4.58 -5.95
CA TYR A 15 29.62 -5.44 -5.49
C TYR A 15 28.61 -4.65 -4.63
N VAL A 16 29.08 -3.85 -3.67
CA VAL A 16 28.20 -3.02 -2.82
C VAL A 16 27.45 -1.98 -3.65
N ILE A 17 28.13 -1.30 -4.57
CA ILE A 17 27.50 -0.31 -5.46
C ILE A 17 26.44 -0.97 -6.34
N ALA A 18 26.72 -2.14 -6.92
CA ALA A 18 25.75 -2.87 -7.72
C ALA A 18 24.53 -3.30 -6.89
N GLY A 19 24.72 -3.71 -5.63
CA GLY A 19 23.62 -4.01 -4.72
C GLY A 19 22.76 -2.78 -4.39
N ILE A 20 23.38 -1.62 -4.19
CA ILE A 20 22.67 -0.35 -3.99
C ILE A 20 21.88 0.04 -5.23
N GLU A 21 22.48 -0.07 -6.42
CA GLU A 21 21.82 0.25 -7.69
C GLU A 21 20.59 -0.64 -7.92
N ALA A 22 20.74 -1.95 -7.72
CA ALA A 22 19.64 -2.90 -7.86
C ALA A 22 18.49 -2.60 -6.88
N THR A 23 18.79 -2.48 -5.59
CA THR A 23 17.76 -2.20 -4.57
C THR A 23 17.08 -0.84 -4.76
N ALA A 24 17.83 0.19 -5.18
CA ALA A 24 17.25 1.50 -5.48
C ALA A 24 16.32 1.45 -6.70
N THR A 25 16.70 0.71 -7.75
CA THR A 25 15.89 0.53 -8.96
C THR A 25 14.60 -0.22 -8.65
N GLU A 26 14.67 -1.31 -7.89
CA GLU A 26 13.50 -2.07 -7.45
C GLU A 26 12.57 -1.21 -6.60
N THR A 27 13.11 -0.49 -5.63
CA THR A 27 12.33 0.41 -4.75
C THR A 27 11.63 1.49 -5.58
N LEU A 28 12.31 2.08 -6.57
CA LEU A 28 11.71 3.07 -7.47
C LEU A 28 10.56 2.48 -8.28
N ASN A 29 10.71 1.26 -8.78
CA ASN A 29 9.67 0.58 -9.54
C ASN A 29 8.45 0.27 -8.66
N LEU A 30 8.65 -0.19 -7.42
CA LEU A 30 7.57 -0.39 -6.46
C LEU A 30 6.79 0.91 -6.21
N VAL A 31 7.50 2.01 -5.91
CA VAL A 31 6.85 3.31 -5.65
C VAL A 31 6.00 3.75 -6.85
N LYS A 32 6.51 3.59 -8.08
CA LYS A 32 5.75 3.90 -9.30
C LYS A 32 4.50 3.03 -9.45
N SER A 33 4.60 1.73 -9.17
CA SER A 33 3.46 0.81 -9.23
C SER A 33 2.39 1.15 -8.19
N ILE A 34 2.80 1.51 -6.98
CA ILE A 34 1.88 1.97 -5.93
C ILE A 34 1.20 3.28 -6.35
N ASP A 35 1.95 4.26 -6.86
CA ASP A 35 1.38 5.53 -7.32
C ASP A 35 0.38 5.34 -8.47
N ALA A 36 0.70 4.49 -9.44
CA ALA A 36 -0.21 4.12 -10.51
C ALA A 36 -1.50 3.48 -9.95
N TYR A 37 -1.38 2.58 -8.98
CA TYR A 37 -2.53 1.91 -8.37
C TYR A 37 -3.41 2.86 -7.53
N ILE A 38 -2.80 3.81 -6.81
CA ILE A 38 -3.52 4.90 -6.12
C ILE A 38 -4.33 5.72 -7.13
N ASN A 39 -3.69 6.17 -8.21
CA ASN A 39 -4.34 7.01 -9.22
C ASN A 39 -5.49 6.28 -9.93
N GLN A 40 -5.30 5.00 -10.27
CA GLN A 40 -6.35 4.18 -10.85
C GLN A 40 -7.53 4.01 -9.89
N THR A 41 -7.26 3.61 -8.65
CA THR A 41 -8.29 3.40 -7.62
C THR A 41 -9.06 4.70 -7.33
N ALA A 42 -8.37 5.83 -7.26
CA ALA A 42 -8.99 7.14 -7.07
C ALA A 42 -9.95 7.49 -8.23
N ALA A 43 -9.54 7.25 -9.48
CA ALA A 43 -10.38 7.48 -10.65
C ALA A 43 -11.62 6.58 -10.64
N GLU A 44 -11.45 5.29 -10.32
CA GLU A 44 -12.54 4.31 -10.26
C GLU A 44 -13.53 4.63 -9.12
N ILE A 45 -13.05 5.01 -7.93
CA ILE A 45 -13.92 5.46 -6.83
C ILE A 45 -14.68 6.72 -7.23
N LYS A 46 -13.99 7.70 -7.83
CA LYS A 46 -14.63 8.95 -8.29
C LYS A 46 -15.73 8.70 -9.32
N GLN A 47 -15.55 7.72 -10.20
CA GLN A 47 -16.53 7.35 -11.22
C GLN A 47 -17.71 6.55 -10.63
N THR A 48 -17.43 5.57 -9.76
CA THR A 48 -18.43 4.59 -9.31
C THR A 48 -19.13 4.96 -8.00
N LEU A 49 -18.49 5.76 -7.16
CA LEU A 49 -18.94 6.20 -5.83
C LEU A 49 -18.69 7.70 -5.61
N PRO A 50 -19.20 8.60 -6.48
CA PRO A 50 -18.86 10.03 -6.46
C PRO A 50 -19.18 10.73 -5.12
N ASP A 51 -20.28 10.36 -4.46
CA ASP A 51 -20.69 10.96 -3.18
C ASP A 51 -19.79 10.61 -1.98
N LEU A 52 -18.94 9.60 -2.15
CA LEU A 52 -18.02 9.09 -1.14
C LEU A 52 -16.57 9.49 -1.45
N TYR A 53 -16.28 9.86 -2.70
CA TYR A 53 -14.95 10.25 -3.11
C TYR A 53 -14.49 11.52 -2.40
N SER A 54 -13.35 11.40 -1.73
CA SER A 54 -12.50 12.52 -1.35
C SER A 54 -11.05 12.10 -1.47
N ARG A 55 -10.14 13.07 -1.56
CA ARG A 55 -8.71 12.78 -1.61
C ARG A 55 -8.25 12.11 -0.31
N GLU A 56 -8.75 12.60 0.81
CA GLU A 56 -8.46 12.11 2.15
C GLU A 56 -8.91 10.67 2.33
N LEU A 57 -10.08 10.29 1.77
CA LEU A 57 -10.52 8.90 1.81
C LEU A 57 -9.54 8.01 1.06
N VAL A 58 -9.15 8.37 -0.16
CA VAL A 58 -8.18 7.59 -0.94
C VAL A 58 -6.88 7.46 -0.16
N GLU A 59 -6.35 8.56 0.37
CA GLU A 59 -5.13 8.53 1.19
C GLU A 59 -5.27 7.56 2.39
N LEU A 60 -6.41 7.53 3.07
CA LEU A 60 -6.67 6.58 4.17
C LEU A 60 -6.76 5.11 3.70
N LEU A 61 -7.17 4.82 2.47
CA LEU A 61 -7.21 3.47 1.92
C LEU A 61 -5.83 2.93 1.55
N PHE A 62 -4.84 3.82 1.43
CA PHE A 62 -3.47 3.52 1.03
C PHE A 62 -2.43 3.80 2.11
N PHE A 63 -2.83 4.41 3.24
CA PHE A 63 -1.94 4.69 4.37
C PHE A 63 -1.38 3.41 5.00
N GLU A 64 -2.20 2.36 5.07
CA GLU A 64 -1.86 1.03 5.57
C GLU A 64 -2.53 -0.03 4.67
N PHE A 65 -2.02 -1.26 4.65
CA PHE A 65 -2.64 -2.36 3.90
C PHE A 65 -4.05 -2.71 4.39
N TYR A 66 -4.42 -2.25 5.58
CA TYR A 66 -5.75 -2.42 6.13
C TYR A 66 -6.25 -1.14 6.77
N THR A 67 -7.56 -0.98 6.76
CA THR A 67 -8.28 0.06 7.47
C THR A 67 -9.28 -0.55 8.46
N LYS A 68 -9.74 0.28 9.38
CA LYS A 68 -10.78 -0.02 10.37
C LYS A 68 -11.80 1.09 10.34
N ASN A 69 -12.99 0.81 10.83
CA ASN A 69 -14.04 1.82 10.95
C ASN A 69 -13.57 3.07 11.72
N SER A 70 -12.75 2.90 12.77
CA SER A 70 -12.15 4.01 13.52
C SER A 70 -11.26 4.91 12.67
N TYR A 71 -10.48 4.36 11.74
CA TYR A 71 -9.57 5.16 10.91
C TYR A 71 -10.34 6.11 9.98
N LEU A 72 -11.48 5.66 9.43
CA LEU A 72 -12.34 6.54 8.64
C LEU A 72 -13.04 7.59 9.51
N ILE A 73 -13.47 7.23 10.72
CA ILE A 73 -14.05 8.21 11.67
C ILE A 73 -13.04 9.31 11.97
N ASP A 74 -11.84 8.92 12.40
CA ASP A 74 -10.82 9.86 12.87
C ASP A 74 -10.21 10.65 11.70
N GLY A 75 -9.98 9.99 10.57
CA GLY A 75 -9.35 10.60 9.40
C GLY A 75 -10.28 11.48 8.55
N LEU A 76 -11.59 11.22 8.55
CA LEU A 76 -12.57 12.02 7.77
C LEU A 76 -13.49 12.88 8.64
N GLY A 77 -13.43 12.74 9.97
CA GLY A 77 -14.33 13.46 10.88
C GLY A 77 -15.80 13.05 10.74
N ILE A 78 -16.06 11.81 10.29
CA ILE A 78 -17.41 11.33 10.00
C ILE A 78 -17.99 10.47 11.12
N SER A 79 -19.32 10.35 11.16
CA SER A 79 -19.98 9.47 12.13
C SER A 79 -19.63 7.99 11.88
N ARG A 80 -19.67 7.18 12.94
CA ARG A 80 -19.51 5.71 12.84
C ARG A 80 -20.46 5.07 11.81
N ARG A 81 -21.69 5.57 11.73
CA ARG A 81 -22.69 5.09 10.76
C ARG A 81 -22.24 5.40 9.34
N THR A 82 -21.76 6.62 9.09
CA THR A 82 -21.21 7.03 7.79
C THR A 82 -20.00 6.20 7.41
N ALA A 83 -19.05 6.00 8.33
CA ALA A 83 -17.87 5.16 8.11
C ALA A 83 -18.27 3.72 7.76
N TYR A 84 -19.28 3.15 8.43
CA TYR A 84 -19.79 1.82 8.08
C TYR A 84 -20.37 1.78 6.67
N THR A 85 -21.22 2.75 6.31
CA THR A 85 -21.78 2.87 4.96
C THR A 85 -20.68 3.01 3.90
N TYR A 86 -19.61 3.75 4.19
CA TYR A 86 -18.49 3.92 3.28
C TYR A 86 -17.76 2.59 3.05
N LEU A 87 -17.42 1.90 4.14
CA LEU A 87 -16.75 0.60 4.08
C LEU A 87 -17.60 -0.45 3.36
N SER A 88 -18.91 -0.48 3.60
CA SER A 88 -19.82 -1.37 2.87
C SER A 88 -19.81 -1.12 1.36
N LYS A 89 -19.88 0.15 0.92
CA LYS A 89 -19.81 0.49 -0.51
C LYS A 89 -18.47 0.11 -1.13
N LEU A 90 -17.37 0.32 -0.41
CA LEU A 90 -16.02 -0.04 -0.86
C LEU A 90 -15.86 -1.56 -1.00
N LEU A 91 -16.41 -2.34 -0.06
CA LEU A 91 -16.46 -3.80 -0.13
C LEU A 91 -17.30 -4.29 -1.31
N GLU A 92 -18.50 -3.74 -1.50
CA GLU A 92 -19.40 -4.11 -2.60
C GLU A 92 -18.78 -3.85 -3.99
N LYS A 93 -17.95 -2.81 -4.10
CA LYS A 93 -17.21 -2.49 -5.33
C LYS A 93 -15.87 -3.23 -5.46
N GLY A 94 -15.45 -3.98 -4.44
CA GLY A 94 -14.20 -4.76 -4.46
C GLY A 94 -12.93 -3.95 -4.22
N PHE A 95 -13.02 -2.67 -3.81
CA PHE A 95 -11.85 -1.87 -3.44
C PHE A 95 -11.20 -2.35 -2.14
N LEU A 96 -11.97 -3.03 -1.29
CA LEU A 96 -11.51 -3.62 -0.04
C LEU A 96 -12.06 -5.04 0.11
N GLN A 97 -11.44 -5.82 0.99
CA GLN A 97 -11.95 -7.11 1.46
C GLN A 97 -12.13 -7.11 2.97
N GLU A 98 -13.18 -7.78 3.47
CA GLU A 98 -13.38 -7.91 4.91
C GLU A 98 -12.62 -9.13 5.43
N LYS A 99 -11.81 -8.93 6.48
CA LYS A 99 -11.18 -10.01 7.23
C LYS A 99 -11.54 -9.91 8.70
N LYS A 100 -11.94 -11.03 9.30
CA LYS A 100 -12.23 -11.10 10.73
C LYS A 100 -10.96 -11.44 11.50
N VAL A 101 -10.57 -10.60 12.43
CA VAL A 101 -9.40 -10.79 13.31
C VAL A 101 -9.87 -10.76 14.76
N GLY A 102 -9.97 -11.96 15.36
CA GLY A 102 -10.56 -12.13 16.68
C GLY A 102 -12.02 -11.67 16.73
N LYS A 103 -12.30 -10.67 17.59
CA LYS A 103 -13.63 -10.06 17.74
C LYS A 103 -13.87 -8.86 16.82
N SER A 104 -12.85 -8.40 16.09
CA SER A 104 -12.91 -7.18 15.28
C SER A 104 -12.90 -7.48 13.78
N LYS A 105 -13.51 -6.58 13.01
CA LYS A 105 -13.43 -6.57 11.54
C LYS A 105 -12.33 -5.60 11.10
N ILE A 106 -11.51 -6.04 10.15
CA ILE A 106 -10.59 -5.18 9.41
C ILE A 106 -10.97 -5.23 7.93
N TYR A 107 -10.64 -4.17 7.22
CA TYR A 107 -10.92 -4.03 5.79
C TYR A 107 -9.58 -3.89 5.08
N PHE A 108 -9.28 -4.78 4.16
CA PHE A 108 -7.95 -4.99 3.61
C PHE A 108 -7.90 -4.55 2.15
N ASN A 109 -6.87 -3.79 1.79
CA ASN A 109 -6.55 -3.42 0.42
C ASN A 109 -5.64 -4.52 -0.17
N GLU A 110 -6.26 -5.56 -0.73
CA GLU A 110 -5.53 -6.71 -1.26
C GLU A 110 -4.60 -6.33 -2.41
N GLY A 111 -5.04 -5.44 -3.32
CA GLY A 111 -4.20 -4.99 -4.43
C GLY A 111 -2.92 -4.30 -3.96
N LEU A 112 -3.00 -3.46 -2.91
CA LEU A 112 -1.82 -2.81 -2.34
C LEU A 112 -0.89 -3.82 -1.68
N PHE A 113 -1.44 -4.80 -0.95
CA PHE A 113 -0.64 -5.84 -0.32
C PHE A 113 0.09 -6.70 -1.33
N GLU A 114 -0.59 -7.14 -2.40
CA GLU A 114 0.02 -7.96 -3.44
C GLU A 114 1.16 -7.21 -4.14
N LEU A 115 0.98 -5.92 -4.44
CA LEU A 115 2.03 -5.07 -4.99
C LEU A 115 3.29 -5.01 -4.11
N VAL A 116 3.13 -4.95 -2.78
CA VAL A 116 4.26 -4.91 -1.85
C VAL A 116 4.80 -6.31 -1.54
N LYS A 117 3.99 -7.37 -1.56
CA LYS A 117 4.45 -8.74 -1.35
C LYS A 117 5.37 -9.19 -2.49
N ASP A 118 5.07 -8.80 -3.72
CA ASP A 118 5.91 -9.12 -4.87
C ASP A 118 7.28 -8.41 -4.81
N PHE A 119 7.38 -7.33 -4.04
CA PHE A 119 8.63 -6.67 -3.69
C PHE A 119 9.40 -7.48 -2.64
N GLY A 120 10.44 -8.19 -3.08
CA GLY A 120 11.32 -9.02 -2.25
C GLY A 120 11.21 -10.53 -2.49
N THR A 121 10.38 -10.97 -3.44
CA THR A 121 10.27 -12.38 -3.84
C THR A 121 10.98 -12.70 -5.17
N ASN A 122 11.59 -11.70 -5.81
CA ASN A 122 12.41 -11.84 -7.02
C ASN A 122 13.91 -11.77 -6.72
#